data_AF-A0AA88XES3-F1
#
_entry.id   AF-A0AA88XES3-F1
#
_cell.length_a   1.000
_cell.length_b   1.000
_cell.length_c   1.000
_cell.angle_alpha   90.00
_cell.angle_beta   90.00
_cell.angle_gamma   90.00
#
_symmetry.space_group_name_H-M   'P 1'
#
loop_
_entity.id
_entity.type
_entity.pdbx_description
1 polymer ?
#
loop_
_entity_poly.entity_id
_entity_poly.type
_entity_poly.pdbx_seq_one_letter_code
_entity_poly.pdbx_strand_id
1 'polypeptide(L)'
;MDDSTKFIPLFRPGTRIYLNRFGSDRGGTIALYGKLKSSSKIVAISHGHVIQKGQLAYTDHNTEREELGRAIHPPSDVFQAHPGELSLVEVSNEEVRLFLNEAREQHKKVVIYSGETAALYKKKVAKFGSGTQRTVGFIVEANLETGLLGDSCDGILIEEQNKGVFAKRGDSGALAYIPGRNHITGISLIFADYGQLPDHGNTVITAKLHDCKRNYQINNDEVIEIESDYGLSLMGNTQSSNQ
;
A
#
# COMPACT_ATOMS: atom_id res chain seq x y z
N MET A 1 -36.52 -6.72 9.20
CA MET A 1 -35.64 -5.60 8.82
C MET A 1 -34.24 -6.09 9.10
N ASP A 2 -33.55 -6.51 8.04
CA ASP A 2 -32.23 -7.10 8.09
C ASP A 2 -31.22 -5.95 8.10
N ASP A 3 -30.76 -5.58 9.30
CA ASP A 3 -29.79 -4.50 9.50
C ASP A 3 -28.36 -5.02 9.34
N SER A 4 -28.13 -5.76 8.26
CA SER A 4 -26.80 -6.21 7.85
C SER A 4 -26.10 -5.10 7.08
N THR A 5 -25.94 -3.92 7.70
CA THR A 5 -24.87 -3.00 7.30
C THR A 5 -23.57 -3.67 7.71
N LYS A 6 -23.05 -4.53 6.80
CA LYS A 6 -21.75 -5.18 6.93
C LYS A 6 -20.72 -4.13 7.31
N PHE A 7 -20.27 -4.19 8.56
CA PHE A 7 -19.16 -3.41 9.09
C PHE A 7 -17.93 -3.72 8.23
N ILE A 8 -17.63 -2.87 7.26
CA ILE A 8 -16.36 -2.95 6.52
C ILE A 8 -15.38 -2.17 7.40
N PRO A 9 -14.38 -2.81 8.01
CA PRO A 9 -13.42 -2.06 8.80
C PRO A 9 -12.73 -1.02 7.91
N LEU A 10 -12.94 0.25 8.28
CA LEU A 10 -12.57 1.44 7.51
C LEU A 10 -11.05 1.70 7.51
N PHE A 11 -10.34 1.17 8.50
CA PHE A 11 -8.91 1.40 8.72
C PHE A 11 -8.06 0.23 8.25
N ARG A 12 -8.05 -0.04 6.94
CA ARG A 12 -7.34 -1.18 6.35
C ARG A 12 -6.33 -0.78 5.28
N PRO A 13 -5.33 -1.64 5.02
CA PRO A 13 -4.59 -1.60 3.77
C PRO A 13 -5.51 -1.40 2.55
N GLY A 14 -5.19 -0.45 1.69
CA GLY A 14 -6.00 -0.05 0.55
C GLY A 14 -6.90 1.17 0.78
N THR A 15 -7.07 1.62 2.03
CA THR A 15 -7.81 2.87 2.33
C THR A 15 -6.98 4.10 1.95
N ARG A 16 -7.68 5.21 1.66
CA ARG A 16 -7.08 6.47 1.23
C ARG A 16 -6.38 7.21 2.37
N ILE A 17 -5.26 7.85 2.05
CA ILE A 17 -4.63 8.90 2.85
C ILE A 17 -4.97 10.23 2.18
N TYR A 18 -5.45 11.19 2.96
CA TYR A 18 -5.64 12.57 2.54
C TYR A 18 -4.67 13.49 3.28
N LEU A 19 -4.21 14.53 2.59
CA LEU A 19 -3.33 15.56 3.15
C LEU A 19 -4.08 16.72 3.82
N ASN A 20 -5.41 16.74 3.69
CA ASN A 20 -6.27 17.77 4.27
C ASN A 20 -7.63 17.17 4.59
N ARG A 21 -8.20 17.60 5.72
CA ARG A 21 -9.55 17.30 6.16
C ARG A 21 -10.60 17.82 5.18
N PHE A 22 -10.39 18.99 4.59
CA PHE A 22 -11.37 19.65 3.72
C PHE A 22 -10.74 20.03 2.36
N GLY A 23 -11.34 19.60 1.26
CA GLY A 23 -11.14 20.27 -0.04
C GLY A 23 -9.94 19.86 -0.90
N SER A 24 -9.16 18.82 -0.55
CA SER A 24 -8.18 18.26 -1.48
C SER A 24 -8.33 16.75 -1.62
N ASP A 25 -8.32 16.27 -2.86
CA ASP A 25 -8.17 14.86 -3.20
C ASP A 25 -6.70 14.48 -3.40
N ARG A 26 -5.76 15.31 -2.91
CA ARG A 26 -4.34 14.95 -2.90
C ARG A 26 -4.08 13.95 -1.77
N GLY A 27 -3.22 12.98 -2.09
CA GLY A 27 -2.83 11.92 -1.19
C GLY A 27 -2.65 10.61 -1.95
N GLY A 28 -2.77 9.50 -1.24
CA GLY A 28 -2.45 8.18 -1.77
C GLY A 28 -3.19 7.09 -1.01
N THR A 29 -2.56 5.94 -0.86
CA THR A 29 -3.14 4.75 -0.25
C THR A 29 -2.26 4.24 0.88
N ILE A 30 -2.89 3.78 1.97
CA ILE A 30 -2.22 3.02 3.04
C ILE A 30 -1.85 1.64 2.48
N ALA A 31 -0.56 1.34 2.36
CA ALA A 31 -0.07 0.04 1.93
C ALA A 31 -0.32 -1.01 3.01
N LEU A 32 0.14 -0.70 4.22
CA LEU A 32 0.27 -1.57 5.38
C LEU A 32 0.30 -0.72 6.65
N TYR A 33 0.18 -1.37 7.80
CA TYR A 33 0.52 -0.87 9.10
C TYR A 33 1.75 -1.63 9.63
N GLY A 34 2.53 -0.95 10.46
CA GLY A 34 3.67 -1.53 11.15
C GLY A 34 3.88 -0.89 12.50
N LYS A 35 4.92 -1.35 13.18
CA LYS A 35 5.36 -0.83 14.47
C LYS A 35 6.85 -0.53 14.42
N LEU A 36 7.22 0.62 14.93
CA LEU A 36 8.63 0.97 15.10
C LEU A 36 9.19 0.22 16.30
N LYS A 37 10.31 -0.49 16.10
CA LYS A 37 10.88 -1.35 17.13
C LYS A 37 11.38 -0.56 18.34
N SER A 38 12.02 0.58 18.14
CA SER A 38 12.58 1.36 19.26
C SER A 38 11.50 2.00 20.15
N SER A 39 10.42 2.49 19.56
CA SER A 39 9.43 3.34 20.23
C SER A 39 8.07 2.66 20.44
N SER A 40 7.88 1.48 19.87
CA SER A 40 6.59 0.78 19.84
C SER A 40 5.44 1.57 19.21
N LYS A 41 5.73 2.65 18.49
CA LYS A 41 4.74 3.46 17.79
C LYS A 41 4.15 2.70 16.61
N ILE A 42 2.83 2.72 16.49
CA ILE A 42 2.11 2.18 15.33
C ILE A 42 2.17 3.20 14.20
N VAL A 43 2.50 2.74 13.01
CA VAL A 43 2.62 3.57 11.81
C VAL A 43 1.80 3.02 10.66
N ALA A 44 1.15 3.91 9.90
CA ALA A 44 0.64 3.60 8.58
C ALA A 44 1.77 3.82 7.55
N ILE A 45 1.92 2.86 6.64
CA ILE A 45 3.00 2.80 5.65
C ILE A 45 2.42 3.09 4.28
N SER A 46 3.07 3.99 3.53
CA SER A 46 2.77 4.32 2.14
C SER A 46 4.06 4.56 1.36
N HIS A 47 3.97 5.02 0.12
CA HIS A 47 5.14 5.42 -0.66
C HIS A 47 5.61 6.83 -0.28
N GLY A 48 6.92 7.11 -0.35
CA GLY A 48 7.55 8.35 0.11
C GLY A 48 6.94 9.64 -0.45
N HIS A 49 6.50 9.65 -1.71
CA HIS A 49 5.88 10.84 -2.31
C HIS A 49 4.43 11.12 -1.88
N VAL A 50 3.81 10.22 -1.12
CA VAL A 50 2.38 10.35 -0.76
C VAL A 50 2.16 11.44 0.28
N ILE A 51 2.98 11.44 1.33
CA ILE A 51 2.89 12.41 2.44
C ILE A 51 4.28 12.58 3.07
N GLN A 52 4.65 13.81 3.39
CA GLN A 52 5.96 14.20 3.93
C GLN A 52 5.88 14.50 5.43
N LYS A 53 7.03 14.40 6.12
CA LYS A 53 7.16 14.64 7.55
C LYS A 53 6.55 15.98 7.98
N GLY A 54 5.84 15.94 9.10
CA GLY A 54 5.14 17.08 9.69
C GLY A 54 3.72 17.27 9.18
N GLN A 55 3.35 16.72 8.02
CA GLN A 55 1.98 16.83 7.50
C GLN A 55 1.00 15.98 8.31
N LEU A 56 -0.22 16.49 8.50
CA LEU A 56 -1.32 15.71 9.05
C LEU A 56 -1.94 14.83 7.96
N ALA A 57 -2.16 13.57 8.32
CA ALA A 57 -2.83 12.58 7.49
C ALA A 57 -4.25 12.39 7.98
N TYR A 58 -5.17 12.27 7.04
CA TYR A 58 -6.55 11.89 7.29
C TYR A 58 -6.89 10.62 6.52
N THR A 59 -7.86 9.87 7.00
CA THR A 59 -8.37 8.65 6.34
C THR A 59 -9.89 8.69 6.33
N ASP A 60 -10.50 7.92 5.43
CA ASP A 60 -11.94 7.73 5.42
C ASP A 60 -12.38 6.95 6.67
N HIS A 61 -13.35 7.49 7.41
CA HIS A 61 -14.12 6.82 8.44
C HIS A 61 -15.62 7.09 8.20
N ASN A 62 -16.34 6.07 7.77
CA ASN A 62 -17.72 6.16 7.29
C ASN A 62 -17.87 7.19 6.16
N THR A 63 -18.62 8.26 6.40
CA THR A 63 -18.86 9.37 5.46
C THR A 63 -17.96 10.57 5.73
N GLU A 64 -17.08 10.51 6.73
CA GLU A 64 -16.24 11.62 7.17
C GLU A 64 -14.74 11.31 7.03
N ARG A 65 -13.94 12.39 7.01
CA ARG A 65 -12.48 12.30 7.08
C ARG A 65 -12.04 12.53 8.50
N GLU A 66 -11.37 11.54 9.07
CA GLU A 66 -10.81 11.61 10.41
C GLU A 66 -9.30 11.71 10.37
N GLU A 67 -8.74 12.35 11.39
CA GLU A 67 -7.29 12.37 11.56
C GLU A 67 -6.78 10.95 11.80
N LEU A 68 -5.81 10.54 10.98
CA LEU A 68 -5.06 9.29 11.16
C LEU A 68 -3.86 9.54 12.06
N GLY A 69 -3.19 10.67 11.84
CA GLY A 69 -2.10 11.18 12.66
C GLY A 69 -1.11 12.01 11.86
N ARG A 70 0.17 12.01 12.25
CA ARG A 70 1.19 12.89 11.66
C ARG A 70 2.27 12.09 10.95
N ALA A 71 2.61 12.50 9.74
CA ALA A 71 3.74 11.96 9.02
C ALA A 71 5.05 12.24 9.76
N ILE A 72 5.84 11.19 9.96
CA ILE A 72 7.16 11.24 10.61
C ILE A 72 8.29 11.00 9.61
N HIS A 73 7.98 10.51 8.41
CA HIS A 73 8.89 10.21 7.31
C HIS A 73 8.15 10.29 5.97
N PRO A 74 8.79 10.65 4.83
CA PRO A 74 10.19 11.07 4.69
C PRO A 74 10.43 12.52 5.12
N PRO A 75 11.70 12.94 5.31
CA PRO A 75 12.07 14.33 5.57
C PRO A 75 11.45 15.30 4.53
N SER A 76 11.02 16.48 5.00
CA SER A 76 10.30 17.46 4.17
C SER A 76 11.18 18.27 3.23
N ASP A 77 12.50 18.17 3.37
CA ASP A 77 13.53 18.82 2.57
C ASP A 77 13.90 18.05 1.29
N VAL A 78 13.39 16.83 1.13
CA VAL A 78 13.57 16.02 -0.08
C VAL A 78 12.54 16.46 -1.13
N PHE A 79 12.99 17.31 -2.08
CA PHE A 79 12.13 17.92 -3.11
C PHE A 79 11.53 16.90 -4.10
N GLN A 80 12.11 15.69 -4.18
CA GLN A 80 11.58 14.54 -4.92
C GLN A 80 11.83 13.28 -4.10
N ALA A 81 10.77 12.70 -3.53
CA ALA A 81 10.90 11.47 -2.77
C ALA A 81 11.55 10.39 -3.64
N HIS A 82 12.58 9.74 -3.09
CA HIS A 82 13.26 8.67 -3.80
C HIS A 82 12.27 7.51 -4.00
N PRO A 83 12.24 6.81 -5.16
CA PRO A 83 11.30 5.69 -5.35
C PRO A 83 11.50 4.53 -4.39
N GLY A 84 12.72 4.38 -3.87
CA GLY A 84 13.04 3.49 -2.76
C GLY A 84 12.67 4.02 -1.37
N GLU A 85 11.79 5.02 -1.23
CA GLU A 85 11.49 5.68 0.05
C GLU A 85 10.07 5.37 0.54
N LEU A 86 9.94 5.13 1.85
CA LEU A 86 8.65 4.95 2.50
C LEU A 86 8.10 6.28 3.00
N SER A 87 6.78 6.39 3.07
CA SER A 87 6.14 7.38 3.91
C SER A 87 5.53 6.69 5.13
N LEU A 88 5.76 7.26 6.31
CA LEU A 88 5.28 6.74 7.58
C LEU A 88 4.45 7.81 8.29
N VAL A 89 3.22 7.45 8.64
CA VAL A 89 2.33 8.26 9.46
C VAL A 89 2.22 7.61 10.82
N GLU A 90 2.66 8.29 11.88
CA GLU A 90 2.40 7.86 13.25
C GLU A 90 0.90 7.94 13.51
N VAL A 91 0.31 6.79 13.86
CA VAL A 91 -1.12 6.67 14.10
C VAL A 91 -1.45 7.20 15.50
N SER A 92 -2.13 8.34 15.58
CA SER A 92 -2.59 8.95 16.83
C SER A 92 -4.06 8.67 17.13
N ASN A 93 -4.83 8.19 16.14
CA ASN A 93 -6.25 7.89 16.30
C ASN A 93 -6.46 6.61 17.12
N GLU A 94 -7.13 6.74 18.28
CA GLU A 94 -7.35 5.62 19.21
C GLU A 94 -8.25 4.52 18.62
N GLU A 95 -9.26 4.86 17.81
CA GLU A 95 -10.13 3.86 17.18
C GLU A 95 -9.34 3.01 16.17
N VAL A 96 -8.44 3.63 15.41
CA VAL A 96 -7.52 2.91 14.52
C VAL A 96 -6.61 1.98 15.32
N ARG A 97 -6.07 2.46 16.45
CA ARG A 97 -5.19 1.66 17.31
C ARG A 97 -5.91 0.47 17.92
N LEU A 98 -7.14 0.66 18.40
CA LEU A 98 -7.99 -0.41 18.93
C LEU A 98 -8.30 -1.45 17.84
N PHE A 99 -8.74 -0.99 16.67
CA PHE A 99 -8.99 -1.87 15.53
C PHE A 99 -7.77 -2.72 15.16
N LEU A 100 -6.58 -2.12 15.08
CA LEU A 100 -5.35 -2.83 14.76
C LEU A 100 -4.94 -3.84 15.82
N ASN A 101 -5.30 -3.62 17.09
CA ASN A 101 -5.03 -4.58 18.16
C ASN A 101 -5.99 -5.78 18.11
N GLU A 102 -7.28 -5.54 17.85
CA GLU A 102 -8.31 -6.59 17.75
C GLU A 102 -8.16 -7.44 16.48
N ALA A 103 -7.75 -6.81 15.36
CA ALA A 103 -7.60 -7.46 14.06
C ALA A 103 -6.49 -8.54 14.02
N ARG A 104 -5.57 -8.56 14.99
CA ARG A 104 -4.41 -9.47 15.03
C ARG A 104 -4.76 -10.96 15.10
N GLU A 105 -5.98 -11.31 15.49
CA GLU A 105 -6.36 -12.70 15.72
C GLU A 105 -7.07 -13.38 14.54
N GLN A 106 -7.49 -12.63 13.49
CA GLN A 106 -8.48 -13.12 12.51
C GLN A 106 -8.07 -13.07 11.03
N HIS A 107 -6.83 -12.68 10.68
CA HIS A 107 -6.50 -12.30 9.31
C HIS A 107 -5.24 -12.99 8.73
N LYS A 108 -4.97 -12.72 7.44
CA LYS A 108 -3.86 -13.32 6.67
C LYS A 108 -2.57 -12.55 6.87
N LYS A 109 -1.57 -13.22 7.46
CA LYS A 109 -0.20 -12.72 7.62
C LYS A 109 0.35 -12.13 6.32
N VAL A 110 1.03 -10.99 6.42
CA VAL A 110 1.80 -10.43 5.31
C VAL A 110 3.26 -10.89 5.41
N VAL A 111 3.78 -11.46 4.32
CA VAL A 111 5.20 -11.79 4.17
C VAL A 111 5.79 -10.85 3.13
N ILE A 112 6.89 -10.16 3.45
CA ILE A 112 7.57 -9.31 2.48
C ILE A 112 8.46 -10.17 1.60
N TYR A 113 8.31 -10.04 0.27
CA TYR A 113 9.17 -10.72 -0.68
C TYR A 113 10.58 -10.12 -0.68
N SER A 114 11.57 -10.95 -0.40
CA SER A 114 13.00 -10.58 -0.38
C SER A 114 13.84 -11.36 -1.41
N GLY A 115 13.19 -12.11 -2.29
CA GLY A 115 13.87 -12.89 -3.33
C GLY A 115 14.27 -12.04 -4.54
N GLU A 116 14.89 -12.67 -5.53
CA GLU A 116 15.25 -12.02 -6.78
C GLU A 116 14.01 -11.57 -7.56
N THR A 117 14.06 -10.37 -8.15
CA THR A 117 12.94 -9.83 -8.93
C THR A 117 12.61 -10.66 -10.15
N ALA A 118 13.61 -11.21 -10.83
CA ALA A 118 13.41 -12.03 -12.03
C ALA A 118 12.41 -13.19 -11.81
N ALA A 119 12.39 -13.78 -10.60
CA ALA A 119 11.45 -14.85 -10.25
C ALA A 119 9.97 -14.41 -10.15
N LEU A 120 9.72 -13.09 -10.17
CA LEU A 120 8.38 -12.50 -10.17
C LEU A 120 7.78 -12.38 -11.57
N TYR A 121 8.56 -12.57 -12.64
CA TYR A 121 8.05 -12.50 -14.01
C TYR A 121 6.85 -13.44 -14.22
N LYS A 122 5.80 -12.93 -14.88
CA LYS A 122 4.49 -13.60 -15.11
C LYS A 122 3.72 -13.99 -13.85
N LYS A 123 4.15 -13.61 -12.64
CA LYS A 123 3.36 -13.87 -11.44
C LYS A 123 2.08 -13.04 -11.45
N LYS A 124 0.99 -13.68 -11.05
CA LYS A 124 -0.29 -13.02 -10.80
C LYS A 124 -0.20 -12.21 -9.51
N VAL A 125 -0.54 -10.93 -9.61
CA VAL A 125 -0.53 -10.00 -8.49
C VAL A 125 -1.88 -9.34 -8.34
N ALA A 126 -2.16 -8.82 -7.15
CA ALA A 126 -3.32 -8.01 -6.87
C ALA A 126 -2.91 -6.80 -6.02
N LYS A 127 -3.77 -5.80 -5.97
CA LYS A 127 -3.67 -4.70 -5.00
C LYS A 127 -5.05 -4.25 -4.54
N PHE A 128 -5.10 -3.55 -3.42
CA PHE A 128 -6.19 -2.63 -3.11
C PHE A 128 -5.63 -1.22 -3.09
N GLY A 129 -6.24 -0.32 -3.86
CA GLY A 129 -5.91 1.09 -3.83
C GLY A 129 -7.16 1.96 -3.80
N SER A 130 -7.04 3.16 -3.26
CA SER A 130 -8.18 4.06 -3.12
C SER A 130 -8.73 4.59 -4.45
N GLY A 131 -7.93 4.53 -5.51
CA GLY A 131 -8.31 4.96 -6.86
C GLY A 131 -9.07 3.90 -7.62
N THR A 132 -8.55 2.68 -7.73
CA THR A 132 -9.17 1.60 -8.53
C THR A 132 -9.85 0.52 -7.69
N GLN A 133 -9.87 0.64 -6.37
CA GLN A 133 -10.23 -0.46 -5.46
C GLN A 133 -9.34 -1.69 -5.71
N ARG A 134 -9.94 -2.89 -5.73
CA ARG A 134 -9.22 -4.14 -5.96
C ARG A 134 -8.96 -4.35 -7.45
N THR A 135 -7.70 -4.45 -7.84
CA THR A 135 -7.30 -4.84 -9.20
C THR A 135 -6.39 -6.06 -9.17
N VAL A 136 -6.35 -6.76 -10.31
CA VAL A 136 -5.56 -7.97 -10.51
C VAL A 136 -4.79 -7.83 -11.81
N GLY A 137 -3.53 -8.23 -11.79
CA GLY A 137 -2.65 -8.10 -12.94
C GLY A 137 -1.58 -9.17 -12.96
N PHE A 138 -0.68 -9.03 -13.92
CA PHE A 138 0.50 -9.85 -14.08
C PHE A 138 1.73 -8.99 -14.18
N ILE A 139 2.83 -9.47 -13.60
CA ILE A 139 4.13 -8.84 -13.78
C ILE A 139 4.62 -9.17 -15.20
N VAL A 140 4.77 -8.13 -16.02
CA VAL A 140 5.17 -8.24 -17.43
C VAL A 140 6.63 -7.84 -17.66
N GLU A 141 7.21 -7.07 -16.75
CA GLU A 141 8.65 -6.84 -16.63
C GLU A 141 9.00 -6.79 -15.14
N ALA A 142 10.01 -7.55 -14.72
CA ALA A 142 10.37 -7.69 -13.31
C ALA A 142 11.67 -6.96 -12.95
N ASN A 143 12.51 -6.62 -13.94
CA ASN A 143 13.74 -5.84 -13.78
C ASN A 143 13.68 -4.67 -14.77
N LEU A 144 12.77 -3.74 -14.53
CA LEU A 144 12.71 -2.52 -15.33
C LEU A 144 13.81 -1.57 -14.87
N GLU A 145 14.92 -1.55 -15.60
CA GLU A 145 15.89 -0.47 -15.53
C GLU A 145 15.25 0.77 -16.14
N THR A 146 14.93 1.74 -15.30
CA THR A 146 14.34 2.98 -15.77
C THR A 146 14.92 4.16 -15.02
N GLY A 147 15.51 5.11 -15.75
CA GLY A 147 15.92 6.40 -15.21
C GLY A 147 14.74 7.21 -14.64
N LEU A 148 13.50 6.76 -14.88
CA LEU A 148 12.27 7.33 -14.32
C LEU A 148 12.11 7.06 -12.83
N LEU A 149 12.78 6.04 -12.29
CA LEU A 149 12.86 5.79 -10.86
C LEU A 149 14.20 6.26 -10.24
N GLY A 150 14.99 7.01 -11.01
CA GLY A 150 16.38 7.32 -10.66
C GLY A 150 17.32 6.13 -10.84
N ASP A 151 18.63 6.38 -10.81
CA ASP A 151 19.69 5.43 -11.17
C ASP A 151 19.84 4.21 -10.24
N SER A 152 19.00 4.09 -9.22
CA SER A 152 19.21 3.22 -8.05
C SER A 152 18.01 2.37 -7.66
N CYS A 153 16.93 2.34 -8.47
CA CYS A 153 15.73 1.57 -8.12
C CYS A 153 15.20 0.75 -9.30
N ASP A 154 15.29 -0.58 -9.20
CA ASP A 154 14.65 -1.48 -10.16
C ASP A 154 13.13 -1.33 -10.07
N GLY A 155 12.48 -1.06 -11.20
CA GLY A 155 11.03 -1.05 -11.30
C GLY A 155 10.47 -2.45 -11.57
N ILE A 156 9.25 -2.70 -11.12
CA ILE A 156 8.43 -3.82 -11.61
C ILE A 156 7.26 -3.24 -12.39
N LEU A 157 7.05 -3.74 -13.60
CA LEU A 157 5.95 -3.38 -14.48
C LEU A 157 4.80 -4.39 -14.35
N ILE A 158 3.60 -3.87 -14.05
CA ILE A 158 2.39 -4.68 -13.88
C ILE A 158 1.34 -4.24 -14.89
N GLU A 159 0.78 -5.20 -15.62
CA GLU A 159 -0.35 -5.02 -16.53
C GLU A 159 -1.62 -5.64 -15.92
N GLU A 160 -2.78 -4.99 -16.12
CA GLU A 160 -4.07 -5.49 -15.62
C GLU A 160 -4.62 -6.65 -16.47
N GLN A 161 -5.30 -7.61 -15.83
CA GLN A 161 -5.75 -8.85 -16.49
C GLN A 161 -6.87 -8.65 -17.54
N ASN A 162 -7.73 -7.63 -17.42
CA ASN A 162 -8.99 -7.47 -18.16
C ASN A 162 -9.04 -6.19 -19.03
N LYS A 163 -7.89 -5.75 -19.58
CA LYS A 163 -7.78 -4.58 -20.47
C LYS A 163 -8.18 -3.24 -19.81
N GLY A 164 -8.16 -3.17 -18.48
CA GLY A 164 -8.36 -1.95 -17.71
C GLY A 164 -7.04 -1.23 -17.39
N VAL A 165 -7.05 -0.49 -16.27
CA VAL A 165 -5.83 0.07 -15.67
C VAL A 165 -5.55 -0.66 -14.37
N PHE A 166 -4.29 -1.08 -14.15
CA PHE A 166 -3.95 -1.75 -12.90
C PHE A 166 -4.00 -0.76 -11.74
N ALA A 167 -3.52 0.48 -11.94
CA ALA A 167 -3.58 1.58 -10.98
C ALA A 167 -3.97 2.90 -11.66
N LYS A 168 -4.46 3.85 -10.87
CA LYS A 168 -4.68 5.24 -11.28
C LYS A 168 -4.36 6.20 -10.14
N ARG A 169 -4.37 7.52 -10.41
CA ARG A 169 -4.27 8.56 -9.37
C ARG A 169 -5.08 8.22 -8.10
N GLY A 170 -4.40 8.23 -6.96
CA GLY A 170 -4.94 7.81 -5.65
C GLY A 170 -4.42 6.45 -5.18
N ASP A 171 -4.00 5.57 -6.09
CA ASP A 171 -3.41 4.27 -5.74
C ASP A 171 -1.94 4.34 -5.35
N SER A 172 -1.28 5.49 -5.50
CA SER A 172 0.10 5.69 -5.05
C SER A 172 0.28 5.24 -3.61
N GLY A 173 1.27 4.40 -3.36
CA GLY A 173 1.53 3.78 -2.07
C GLY A 173 0.74 2.51 -1.79
N ALA A 174 -0.20 2.08 -2.63
CA ALA A 174 -0.86 0.79 -2.45
C ALA A 174 0.14 -0.37 -2.53
N LEU A 175 -0.11 -1.44 -1.77
CA LEU A 175 0.68 -2.67 -1.86
C LEU A 175 0.24 -3.52 -3.06
N ALA A 176 1.18 -3.83 -3.96
CA ALA A 176 1.06 -4.96 -4.87
C ALA A 176 1.53 -6.24 -4.17
N TYR A 177 0.71 -7.29 -4.22
CA TYR A 177 0.97 -8.55 -3.53
C TYR A 177 0.59 -9.78 -4.36
N ILE A 178 1.23 -10.90 -4.08
CA ILE A 178 0.82 -12.22 -4.58
C ILE A 178 -0.20 -12.80 -3.58
N PRO A 179 -1.42 -13.15 -4.03
CA PRO A 179 -2.41 -13.77 -3.16
C PRO A 179 -2.00 -15.19 -2.74
N GLY A 180 -2.10 -15.51 -1.45
CA GLY A 180 -1.95 -16.87 -0.93
C GLY A 180 -3.15 -17.31 -0.09
N ARG A 181 -3.18 -18.60 0.27
CA ARG A 181 -4.28 -19.18 1.06
C ARG A 181 -4.32 -18.62 2.48
N ASN A 182 -3.18 -18.66 3.17
CA ASN A 182 -3.06 -18.29 4.60
C ASN A 182 -2.22 -17.02 4.84
N HIS A 183 -1.55 -16.52 3.81
CA HIS A 183 -0.77 -15.30 3.84
C HIS A 183 -0.89 -14.61 2.48
N ILE A 184 -0.48 -13.34 2.42
CA ILE A 184 -0.12 -12.70 1.16
C ILE A 184 1.38 -12.43 1.14
N THR A 185 1.93 -12.34 -0.06
CA THR A 185 3.32 -11.96 -0.25
C THR A 185 3.37 -10.54 -0.81
N GLY A 186 3.71 -9.56 0.02
CA GLY A 186 3.87 -8.17 -0.37
C GLY A 186 5.13 -7.98 -1.20
N ILE A 187 4.98 -7.42 -2.40
CA ILE A 187 6.05 -7.29 -3.40
C ILE A 187 6.58 -5.86 -3.44
N SER A 188 5.69 -4.92 -3.75
CA SER A 188 6.08 -3.56 -4.11
C SER A 188 5.00 -2.55 -3.77
N LEU A 189 5.40 -1.29 -3.68
CA LEU A 189 4.50 -0.15 -3.53
C LEU A 189 4.26 0.51 -4.88
N ILE A 190 3.01 0.85 -5.16
CA ILE A 190 2.63 1.57 -6.38
C ILE A 190 3.28 2.96 -6.36
N PHE A 191 4.14 3.24 -7.33
CA PHE A 191 4.76 4.55 -7.48
C PHE A 191 3.89 5.43 -8.38
N ALA A 192 3.81 5.07 -9.67
CA ALA A 192 3.14 5.87 -10.68
C ALA A 192 2.32 5.00 -11.63
N ASP A 193 1.17 5.51 -12.06
CA ASP A 193 0.45 5.03 -13.23
C ASP A 193 1.14 5.55 -14.48
N TYR A 194 1.78 4.66 -15.24
CA TYR A 194 2.58 5.07 -16.41
C TYR A 194 1.77 5.14 -17.70
N GLY A 195 0.44 4.92 -17.62
CA GLY A 195 -0.42 4.89 -18.77
C GLY A 195 0.01 3.81 -19.77
N GLN A 196 -0.16 4.08 -21.05
CA GLN A 196 0.28 3.16 -22.11
C GLN A 196 1.78 3.28 -22.37
N LEU A 197 2.54 2.26 -22.00
CA LEU A 197 3.91 2.08 -22.47
C LEU A 197 3.90 1.36 -23.84
N PRO A 198 4.80 1.73 -24.78
CA PRO A 198 5.03 0.94 -25.98
C PRO A 198 5.27 -0.53 -25.61
N ASP A 199 4.61 -1.44 -26.32
CA ASP A 199 4.67 -2.90 -26.13
C ASP A 199 4.08 -3.48 -24.83
N HIS A 200 3.68 -2.64 -23.86
CA HIS A 200 3.20 -3.11 -22.55
C HIS A 200 1.80 -2.63 -22.16
N GLY A 201 1.18 -1.71 -22.91
CA GLY A 201 -0.18 -1.24 -22.61
C GLY A 201 -0.26 -0.48 -21.28
N ASN A 202 -1.44 -0.49 -20.65
CA ASN A 202 -1.69 0.26 -19.40
C ASN A 202 -0.95 -0.38 -18.22
N THR A 203 0.18 0.23 -17.85
CA THR A 203 1.09 -0.35 -16.86
C THR A 203 1.41 0.59 -15.72
N VAL A 204 1.89 -0.03 -14.64
CA VAL A 204 2.21 0.66 -13.40
C VAL A 204 3.63 0.28 -13.01
N ILE A 205 4.41 1.30 -12.67
CA ILE A 205 5.75 1.13 -12.14
C ILE A 205 5.66 1.09 -10.62
N THR A 206 6.35 0.14 -10.03
CA THR A 206 6.34 -0.09 -8.58
C THR A 206 7.75 -0.25 -8.03
N ALA A 207 7.95 0.17 -6.78
CA ALA A 207 9.22 0.06 -6.07
C ALA A 207 9.17 -1.10 -5.07
N LYS A 208 10.23 -1.92 -5.01
CA LYS A 208 10.28 -3.10 -4.15
C LYS A 208 10.15 -2.72 -2.67
N LEU A 209 9.13 -3.27 -2.01
CA LEU A 209 8.85 -2.94 -0.62
C LEU A 209 9.99 -3.36 0.32
N HIS A 210 10.63 -4.49 0.02
CA HIS A 210 11.81 -4.94 0.77
C HIS A 210 12.93 -3.90 0.75
N ASP A 211 13.23 -3.33 -0.42
CA ASP A 211 14.30 -2.36 -0.59
C ASP A 211 13.92 -1.02 0.05
N CYS A 212 12.67 -0.57 -0.10
CA CYS A 212 12.17 0.60 0.60
C CYS A 212 12.31 0.47 2.13
N LYS A 213 11.95 -0.69 2.68
CA LYS A 213 12.06 -0.98 4.11
C LYS A 213 13.53 -1.03 4.56
N ARG A 214 14.39 -1.66 3.77
CA ARG A 214 15.83 -1.76 4.05
C ARG A 214 16.48 -0.37 4.03
N ASN A 215 16.16 0.46 3.04
CA ASN A 215 16.66 1.83 2.94
C ASN A 215 16.23 2.67 4.15
N TYR A 216 14.95 2.59 4.54
CA TYR A 216 14.49 3.24 5.77
C TYR A 216 15.31 2.81 6.98
N GLN A 217 15.53 1.51 7.15
CA GLN A 217 16.27 0.97 8.29
C GLN A 217 17.72 1.46 8.32
N ILE A 218 18.41 1.47 7.18
CA ILE A 218 19.80 1.95 7.11
C ILE A 218 19.88 3.45 7.41
N ASN A 219 18.97 4.25 6.84
CA ASN A 219 19.06 5.71 6.92
C ASN A 219 18.56 6.27 8.25
N ASN A 220 17.74 5.52 8.99
CA ASN A 220 17.13 5.99 10.24
C ASN A 220 17.57 5.18 11.47
N ASP A 221 18.39 4.15 11.29
CA ASP A 221 18.78 3.18 12.34
C ASP A 221 17.56 2.65 13.13
N GLU A 222 16.47 2.34 12.40
CA GLU A 222 15.18 1.95 12.98
C GLU A 222 14.56 0.79 12.20
N VAL A 223 13.95 -0.16 12.93
CA VAL A 223 13.31 -1.32 12.32
C VAL A 223 11.80 -1.14 12.34
N ILE A 224 11.18 -1.24 11.17
CA ILE A 224 9.73 -1.39 11.04
C ILE A 224 9.39 -2.88 11.11
N GLU A 225 8.63 -3.28 12.12
CA GLU A 225 8.00 -4.59 12.19
C GLU A 225 6.63 -4.48 11.51
N ILE A 226 6.41 -5.27 10.46
CA ILE A 226 5.13 -5.25 9.75
C ILE A 226 4.10 -5.97 10.62
N GLU A 227 3.15 -5.19 11.12
CA GLU A 227 2.03 -5.68 11.94
C GLU A 227 0.77 -5.90 11.10
N SER A 228 0.77 -5.39 9.86
CA SER A 228 -0.40 -5.47 9.00
C SER A 228 -0.84 -6.90 8.79
N ASP A 229 -2.12 -7.09 9.06
CA ASP A 229 -2.89 -8.21 8.62
C ASP A 229 -3.74 -7.76 7.43
N TYR A 230 -3.62 -8.45 6.29
CA TYR A 230 -4.32 -8.03 5.07
C TYR A 230 -5.73 -8.61 5.12
N GLY A 231 -6.71 -7.80 5.52
CA GLY A 231 -8.12 -8.16 5.76
C GLY A 231 -8.88 -8.72 4.55
N LEU A 232 -8.45 -9.88 4.06
CA LEU A 232 -8.98 -10.61 2.91
C LEU A 232 -10.07 -11.62 3.31
N SER A 233 -10.29 -11.87 4.60
CA SER A 233 -11.24 -12.89 5.06
C SER A 233 -12.71 -12.55 4.78
N LEU A 234 -13.05 -11.28 4.50
CA LEU A 234 -14.43 -10.86 4.23
C LEU A 234 -14.83 -10.83 2.74
N MET A 235 -13.92 -11.13 1.81
CA MET A 235 -14.23 -11.12 0.36
C MET A 235 -14.37 -12.51 -0.28
N GLY A 236 -14.34 -13.58 0.53
CA GLY A 236 -14.45 -14.95 0.06
C GLY A 236 -15.57 -15.70 0.76
N ASN A 237 -16.82 -15.35 0.46
CA ASN A 237 -17.99 -16.25 0.54
C ASN A 237 -19.21 -15.55 -0.09
N THR A 238 -19.16 -15.28 -1.40
CA THR A 238 -20.37 -15.47 -2.21
C THR A 238 -20.40 -16.94 -2.60
N GLN A 239 -20.79 -17.79 -1.65
CA GLN A 239 -21.35 -19.07 -2.04
C GLN A 239 -22.63 -18.77 -2.80
N SER A 240 -22.64 -19.21 -4.05
CA SER A 240 -23.82 -19.46 -4.85
C SER A 240 -24.90 -20.15 -4.01
N SER A 241 -25.89 -19.39 -3.54
CA SER A 241 -27.19 -19.95 -3.22
C SER A 241 -27.94 -20.07 -4.54
N ASN A 242 -27.80 -21.25 -5.17
CA ASN A 242 -28.89 -21.79 -5.96
C ASN A 242 -30.11 -21.92 -5.04
N GLN A 243 -31.14 -21.13 -5.29
CA GLN A 243 -32.55 -21.55 -5.25
C GLN A 243 -33.30 -20.75 -6.32
#